data_AF-A0A3M0ZT59-F1
#
_entry.id   AF-A0A3M0ZT59-F1
#
_cell.length_a   1.000
_cell.length_b   1.000
_cell.length_c   1.000
_cell.angle_alpha   90.00
_cell.angle_beta   90.00
_cell.angle_gamma   90.00
#
_symmetry.space_group_name_H-M   'P 1'
#
loop_
_entity.id
_entity.type
_entity.pdbx_description
1 polymer ?
#
loop_
_entity_poly.entity_id
_entity_poly.type
_entity_poly.pdbx_seq_one_letter_code
_entity_poly.pdbx_strand_id
1 'polypeptide(L)'
;MSETQNIKIENILIGQSQPLVLIAGPCVIEAEDLMLRTAESLVKISQKLHIPLIFKSSYLKDNRSSARSYQGPGIRRGLEVLKKIKETFAIPVLSDIHDQHEAEIAAEILDVIQIPAYLCMQTRLTRAAAATGKAINVKKGQFLHPEDLKHVVRKIEETGNKRILLTERGSCFGYRDLVVDMRSIPIMQSLGYPVVLDPTHAVRVYGLPSSDPRGGRPEFVPALSRAGVAAGCDALFIETHPNPPEALCDAASQWPLNQLEDLLKPLIQIRQLILNHEFSV
;
A
#
# COMPACT_ATOMS: atom_id res chain seq x y z
N MET A 1 -21.01 12.34 9.85
CA MET A 1 -20.19 11.58 8.87
C MET A 1 -20.63 10.13 8.93
N SER A 2 -20.63 9.38 7.82
CA SER A 2 -20.94 7.94 7.90
C SER A 2 -19.85 7.23 8.68
N GLU A 3 -20.23 6.33 9.59
CA GLU A 3 -19.28 5.52 10.34
C GLU A 3 -18.40 4.71 9.39
N THR A 4 -17.08 4.81 9.53
CA THR A 4 -16.14 4.04 8.72
C THR A 4 -16.25 2.57 9.09
N GLN A 5 -16.55 1.70 8.13
CA GLN A 5 -16.68 0.27 8.41
C GLN A 5 -15.30 -0.38 8.57
N ASN A 6 -15.19 -1.34 9.48
CA ASN A 6 -13.98 -2.15 9.62
C ASN A 6 -13.91 -3.21 8.50
N ILE A 7 -12.74 -3.33 7.86
CA ILE A 7 -12.51 -4.31 6.78
C ILE A 7 -11.68 -5.47 7.31
N LYS A 8 -12.23 -6.68 7.18
CA LYS A 8 -11.55 -7.92 7.55
C LYS A 8 -10.79 -8.51 6.35
N ILE A 9 -9.51 -8.81 6.55
CA ILE A 9 -8.60 -9.45 5.60
C ILE A 9 -7.95 -10.61 6.35
N GLU A 10 -8.39 -11.83 6.05
CA GLU A 10 -8.07 -13.01 6.84
C GLU A 10 -8.34 -12.79 8.35
N ASN A 11 -7.32 -12.83 9.19
CA ASN A 11 -7.38 -12.58 10.63
C ASN A 11 -7.14 -11.12 11.03
N ILE A 12 -6.93 -10.22 10.08
CA ILE A 12 -6.63 -8.80 10.32
C ILE A 12 -7.90 -7.97 10.15
N LEU A 13 -8.18 -7.08 11.11
CA LEU A 13 -9.26 -6.10 11.03
C LEU A 13 -8.64 -4.70 10.89
N ILE A 14 -9.04 -3.97 9.85
CA ILE A 14 -8.52 -2.63 9.52
C ILE A 14 -9.65 -1.60 9.67
N GLY A 15 -9.41 -0.52 10.41
CA GLY A 15 -10.33 0.60 10.55
C GLY A 15 -10.04 1.46 11.78
N GLN A 16 -10.85 2.48 12.01
CA GLN A 16 -10.54 3.59 12.95
C GLN A 16 -10.40 3.14 14.41
N SER A 17 -11.10 2.07 14.81
CA SER A 17 -11.06 1.51 16.16
C SER A 17 -10.05 0.37 16.34
N GLN A 18 -9.19 0.11 15.34
CA GLN A 18 -8.26 -1.02 15.32
C GLN A 18 -6.81 -0.58 15.52
N PRO A 19 -5.91 -1.48 15.98
CA PRO A 19 -4.48 -1.23 15.93
C PRO A 19 -4.02 -0.87 14.51
N LEU A 20 -2.93 -0.09 14.43
CA LEU A 20 -2.33 0.28 13.14
C LEU A 20 -1.93 -0.98 12.38
N VAL A 21 -2.27 -1.09 11.10
CA VAL A 21 -1.83 -2.21 10.25
C VAL A 21 -0.65 -1.80 9.38
N LEU A 22 0.29 -2.72 9.18
CA LEU A 22 1.42 -2.55 8.27
C LEU A 22 1.21 -3.35 6.98
N ILE A 23 1.25 -2.67 5.84
CA ILE A 23 1.38 -3.26 4.51
C ILE A 23 2.83 -3.01 4.08
N ALA A 24 3.65 -4.05 3.98
CA ALA A 24 5.08 -3.86 3.69
C ALA A 24 5.72 -4.98 2.88
N GLY A 25 6.77 -4.61 2.15
CA GLY A 25 7.62 -5.52 1.39
C GLY A 25 8.32 -4.81 0.23
N PRO A 26 9.12 -5.52 -0.58
CA PRO A 26 9.85 -4.93 -1.70
C PRO A 26 8.90 -4.37 -2.77
N CYS A 27 9.34 -3.30 -3.45
CA CYS A 27 8.54 -2.65 -4.50
C CYS A 27 8.04 -3.61 -5.58
N VAL A 28 8.95 -4.45 -6.09
CA VAL A 28 8.70 -5.44 -7.14
C VAL A 28 9.27 -6.78 -6.67
N ILE A 29 8.70 -7.89 -7.12
CA ILE A 29 9.25 -9.22 -6.86
C ILE A 29 10.61 -9.33 -7.55
N GLU A 30 11.64 -9.68 -6.79
CA GLU A 30 13.01 -9.91 -7.26
C GLU A 30 13.37 -11.41 -7.16
N ALA A 31 14.59 -11.74 -6.73
CA ALA A 31 14.99 -13.12 -6.48
C ALA A 31 14.18 -13.74 -5.32
N GLU A 32 13.71 -14.98 -5.49
CA GLU A 32 12.82 -15.64 -4.52
C GLU A 32 13.42 -15.72 -3.11
N ASP A 33 14.73 -15.98 -2.98
CA ASP A 33 15.41 -16.03 -1.69
C ASP A 33 15.41 -14.68 -0.97
N LEU A 34 15.53 -13.57 -1.73
CA LEU A 34 15.46 -12.21 -1.19
C LEU A 34 14.05 -11.94 -0.68
N MET A 35 13.04 -12.32 -1.46
CA MET A 35 11.64 -12.13 -1.09
C MET A 35 11.29 -12.91 0.19
N LEU A 36 11.73 -14.17 0.31
CA LEU A 36 11.49 -15.00 1.50
C LEU A 36 12.23 -14.47 2.72
N ARG A 37 13.51 -14.08 2.61
CA ARG A 37 14.27 -13.49 3.72
C ARG A 37 13.69 -12.16 4.19
N THR A 38 13.18 -11.35 3.25
CA THR A 38 12.50 -10.09 3.56
C THR A 38 11.19 -10.36 4.30
N ALA A 39 10.38 -11.30 3.83
CA ALA A 39 9.15 -11.71 4.50
C ALA A 39 9.41 -12.23 5.92
N GLU A 40 10.42 -13.10 6.10
CA GLU A 40 10.82 -13.60 7.41
C GLU A 40 11.19 -12.46 8.39
N SER A 41 11.96 -11.48 7.91
CA SER A 41 12.37 -10.32 8.71
C SER A 41 11.16 -9.45 9.10
N LEU A 42 10.23 -9.22 8.15
CA LEU A 42 9.00 -8.48 8.40
C LEU A 42 8.10 -9.18 9.41
N VAL A 43 7.97 -10.51 9.34
CA VAL A 43 7.22 -11.31 10.32
C VAL A 43 7.82 -11.19 11.71
N LYS A 44 9.15 -11.27 11.83
CA LYS A 44 9.85 -11.09 13.12
C LYS A 44 9.59 -9.70 13.72
N ILE A 45 9.66 -8.64 12.90
CA ILE A 45 9.35 -7.27 13.33
C ILE A 45 7.89 -7.15 13.75
N SER A 46 6.97 -7.68 12.93
CA SER A 46 5.52 -7.68 13.17
C SER A 46 5.18 -8.35 14.50
N GLN A 47 5.71 -9.54 14.76
CA GLN A 47 5.51 -10.29 16.01
C GLN A 47 6.09 -9.54 17.22
N LYS A 48 7.32 -9.02 17.10
CA LYS A 48 7.99 -8.28 18.19
C LYS A 48 7.21 -7.03 18.59
N LEU A 49 6.69 -6.30 17.60
CA LEU A 49 5.96 -5.05 17.82
C LEU A 49 4.44 -5.22 17.98
N HIS A 50 3.92 -6.45 17.85
CA HIS A 50 2.49 -6.76 17.88
C HIS A 50 1.67 -5.94 16.87
N ILE A 51 2.23 -5.72 15.67
CA ILE A 51 1.58 -4.96 14.58
C ILE A 51 1.11 -5.93 13.48
N PRO A 52 -0.17 -5.94 13.08
CA PRO A 52 -0.64 -6.80 11.98
C PRO A 52 0.08 -6.49 10.67
N LEU A 53 0.42 -7.52 9.91
CA LEU A 53 1.21 -7.43 8.69
C LEU A 53 0.47 -8.02 7.49
N ILE A 54 0.43 -7.25 6.40
CA ILE A 54 0.13 -7.73 5.05
C ILE A 54 1.41 -7.59 4.22
N PHE A 55 1.88 -8.69 3.64
CA PHE A 55 3.07 -8.64 2.79
C PHE A 55 2.70 -8.07 1.42
N LYS A 56 3.45 -7.08 0.94
CA LYS A 56 3.24 -6.46 -0.37
C LYS A 56 4.44 -6.69 -1.28
N SER A 57 4.18 -7.09 -2.52
CA SER A 57 5.12 -6.88 -3.62
C SER A 57 4.42 -6.98 -4.98
N SER A 58 4.86 -6.18 -5.94
CA SER A 58 4.27 -6.17 -7.29
C SER A 58 4.90 -7.26 -8.16
N TYR A 59 4.09 -8.12 -8.79
CA TYR A 59 4.61 -9.09 -9.77
C TYR A 59 4.97 -8.45 -11.13
N LEU A 60 4.39 -7.28 -11.43
CA LEU A 60 4.62 -6.52 -12.66
C LEU A 60 4.65 -5.02 -12.35
N LYS A 61 5.53 -4.29 -13.02
CA LYS A 61 5.59 -2.82 -13.05
C LYS A 61 5.30 -2.34 -14.48
N ASP A 62 4.03 -2.16 -14.81
CA ASP A 62 3.59 -1.73 -16.16
C ASP A 62 3.55 -0.20 -16.35
N ASN A 63 4.37 0.52 -15.58
CA ASN A 63 4.39 1.99 -15.55
C ASN A 63 5.81 2.56 -15.41
N ARG A 64 6.82 1.79 -15.79
CA ARG A 64 8.22 2.25 -15.78
C ARG A 64 8.42 3.34 -16.84
N SER A 65 9.27 4.32 -16.54
CA SER A 65 9.62 5.38 -17.49
C SER A 65 10.40 4.90 -18.72
N SER A 66 11.00 3.70 -18.65
CA SER A 66 11.72 3.07 -19.75
C SER A 66 11.35 1.59 -19.83
N ALA A 67 11.02 1.13 -21.04
CA ALA A 67 10.73 -0.27 -21.35
C ALA A 67 11.93 -1.21 -21.15
N ARG A 68 13.15 -0.68 -20.99
CA ARG A 68 14.36 -1.47 -20.68
C ARG A 68 14.53 -1.75 -19.18
N SER A 69 13.74 -1.09 -18.33
CA SER A 69 13.83 -1.28 -16.89
C SER A 69 13.27 -2.65 -16.51
N TYR A 70 13.79 -3.27 -15.45
CA TYR A 70 13.20 -4.51 -14.92
C TYR A 70 11.71 -4.31 -14.58
N GLN A 71 10.85 -5.20 -15.04
CA GLN A 71 9.39 -5.08 -14.83
C GLN A 71 8.85 -6.06 -13.79
N GLY A 72 9.66 -6.98 -13.28
CA GLY A 72 9.19 -8.08 -12.44
C GLY A 72 9.09 -9.40 -13.22
N PRO A 73 8.78 -10.50 -12.51
CA PRO A 73 8.70 -11.84 -13.10
C PRO A 73 7.39 -12.10 -13.87
N GLY A 74 6.45 -11.15 -13.88
CA GLY A 74 5.13 -11.32 -14.47
C GLY A 74 4.17 -12.12 -13.57
N ILE A 75 2.91 -12.18 -13.99
CA ILE A 75 1.82 -12.67 -13.14
C ILE A 75 2.00 -14.11 -12.63
N ARG A 76 2.31 -15.07 -13.51
CA ARG A 76 2.40 -16.49 -13.11
C ARG A 76 3.48 -16.72 -12.05
N ARG A 77 4.73 -16.36 -12.39
CA ARG A 77 5.86 -16.57 -11.50
C ARG A 77 5.80 -15.68 -10.26
N GLY A 78 5.31 -14.46 -10.39
CA GLY A 78 5.14 -13.57 -9.25
C GLY A 78 4.10 -14.08 -8.24
N LEU A 79 2.96 -14.57 -8.72
CA LEU A 79 1.94 -15.17 -7.85
C LEU A 79 2.43 -16.48 -7.20
N GLU A 80 3.26 -17.28 -7.86
CA GLU A 80 3.92 -18.43 -7.23
C GLU A 80 4.77 -18.02 -6.03
N VAL A 81 5.58 -16.96 -6.16
CA VAL A 81 6.41 -16.44 -5.06
C VAL A 81 5.54 -15.90 -3.92
N LEU A 82 4.49 -15.13 -4.24
CA LEU A 82 3.56 -14.62 -3.22
C LEU A 82 2.79 -15.74 -2.51
N LYS A 83 2.37 -16.78 -3.25
CA LYS A 83 1.75 -17.98 -2.68
C LYS A 83 2.70 -18.65 -1.69
N LYS A 84 3.97 -18.84 -2.06
CA LYS A 84 4.97 -19.45 -1.18
C LYS A 84 5.17 -18.62 0.10
N ILE A 85 5.23 -17.29 -0.01
CA ILE A 85 5.33 -16.40 1.16
C ILE A 85 4.10 -16.53 2.06
N LYS A 86 2.90 -16.48 1.47
CA LYS A 86 1.62 -16.64 2.17
C LYS A 86 1.56 -17.94 2.97
N GLU A 87 1.91 -19.06 2.33
CA GLU A 87 1.87 -20.39 2.95
C GLU A 87 2.98 -20.58 4.00
N THR A 88 4.19 -20.12 3.71
CA THR A 88 5.35 -20.31 4.60
C THR A 88 5.21 -19.53 5.90
N PHE A 89 4.69 -18.30 5.82
CA PHE A 89 4.64 -17.39 6.96
C PHE A 89 3.24 -17.16 7.52
N ALA A 90 2.20 -17.74 6.90
CA ALA A 90 0.80 -17.59 7.29
C ALA A 90 0.37 -16.12 7.40
N ILE A 91 0.82 -15.27 6.46
CA ILE A 91 0.47 -13.84 6.39
C ILE A 91 -0.28 -13.55 5.08
N PRO A 92 -1.26 -12.62 5.10
CA PRO A 92 -1.94 -12.20 3.88
C PRO A 92 -1.00 -11.47 2.92
N VAL A 93 -1.28 -11.57 1.63
CA VAL A 93 -0.47 -10.97 0.55
C VAL A 93 -1.27 -10.02 -0.33
N LEU A 94 -0.59 -8.96 -0.78
CA LEU A 94 -1.12 -7.89 -1.62
C LEU A 94 -0.22 -7.67 -2.85
N SER A 95 -0.84 -7.58 -4.03
CA SER A 95 -0.20 -7.07 -5.25
C SER A 95 -1.19 -6.23 -6.05
N ASP A 96 -0.67 -5.35 -6.90
CA ASP A 96 -1.43 -4.63 -7.90
C ASP A 96 -1.68 -5.46 -9.16
N ILE A 97 -2.78 -5.12 -9.86
CA ILE A 97 -3.11 -5.60 -11.22
C ILE A 97 -3.11 -4.42 -12.19
N HIS A 98 -2.77 -4.68 -13.45
CA HIS A 98 -2.64 -3.66 -14.50
C HIS A 98 -3.65 -3.85 -15.63
N ASP A 99 -4.20 -5.07 -15.78
CA ASP A 99 -5.23 -5.39 -16.75
C ASP A 99 -6.42 -6.14 -16.12
N GLN A 100 -7.63 -5.94 -16.64
CA GLN A 100 -8.86 -6.57 -16.15
C GLN A 100 -8.81 -8.11 -16.22
N HIS A 101 -8.08 -8.66 -17.18
CA HIS A 101 -7.93 -10.10 -17.40
C HIS A 101 -7.01 -10.77 -16.37
N GLU A 102 -6.27 -9.99 -15.59
CA GLU A 102 -5.44 -10.49 -14.49
C GLU A 102 -6.23 -10.75 -13.21
N ALA A 103 -7.42 -10.15 -13.06
CA ALA A 103 -8.15 -10.10 -11.80
C ALA A 103 -8.46 -11.49 -11.21
N GLU A 104 -8.98 -12.40 -12.03
CA GLU A 104 -9.36 -13.75 -11.59
C GLU A 104 -8.15 -14.58 -11.17
N ILE A 105 -7.10 -14.59 -12.00
CA ILE A 105 -5.84 -15.31 -11.72
C ILE A 105 -5.17 -14.75 -10.46
N ALA A 106 -5.14 -13.43 -10.30
CA ALA A 106 -4.59 -12.79 -9.12
C ALA A 106 -5.39 -13.13 -7.86
N ALA A 107 -6.72 -13.22 -7.95
CA ALA A 107 -7.58 -13.54 -6.82
C ALA A 107 -7.40 -14.97 -6.29
N GLU A 108 -6.87 -15.92 -7.07
CA GLU A 108 -6.56 -17.26 -6.56
C GLU A 108 -5.57 -17.22 -5.39
N ILE A 109 -4.63 -16.27 -5.42
CA ILE A 109 -3.53 -16.18 -4.45
C ILE A 109 -3.68 -14.97 -3.52
N LEU A 110 -3.99 -13.80 -4.07
CA LEU A 110 -3.99 -12.54 -3.33
C LEU A 110 -5.15 -12.48 -2.33
N ASP A 111 -4.88 -11.88 -1.17
CA ASP A 111 -5.90 -11.52 -0.19
C ASP A 111 -6.43 -10.11 -0.43
N VAL A 112 -5.56 -9.26 -0.99
CA VAL A 112 -5.85 -7.88 -1.37
C VAL A 112 -5.36 -7.62 -2.78
N ILE A 113 -6.26 -7.13 -3.64
CA ILE A 113 -5.95 -6.69 -5.00
C ILE A 113 -5.85 -5.18 -4.99
N GLN A 114 -4.72 -4.64 -5.46
CA GLN A 114 -4.52 -3.20 -5.53
C GLN A 114 -4.82 -2.63 -6.92
N ILE A 115 -5.57 -1.54 -6.97
CA ILE A 115 -5.73 -0.73 -8.18
C ILE A 115 -4.64 0.36 -8.21
N PRO A 116 -3.76 0.40 -9.22
CA PRO A 116 -2.71 1.41 -9.32
C PRO A 116 -3.24 2.84 -9.41
N ALA A 117 -2.46 3.80 -8.91
CA ALA A 117 -2.84 5.22 -8.88
C ALA A 117 -3.18 5.80 -10.27
N TYR A 118 -2.46 5.41 -11.32
CA TYR A 118 -2.74 5.86 -12.69
C TYR A 118 -3.99 5.22 -13.31
N LEU A 119 -4.40 4.06 -12.79
CA LEU A 119 -5.51 3.28 -13.32
C LEU A 119 -6.75 3.36 -12.43
N CYS A 120 -6.73 4.16 -11.35
CA CYS A 120 -7.81 4.20 -10.36
C CYS A 120 -9.19 4.59 -10.92
N MET A 121 -9.23 5.30 -12.05
CA MET A 121 -10.50 5.68 -12.71
C MET A 121 -10.99 4.67 -13.76
N GLN A 122 -10.23 3.62 -14.08
CA GLN A 122 -10.54 2.67 -15.15
C GLN A 122 -11.69 1.73 -14.74
N THR A 123 -12.90 2.03 -15.22
CA THR A 123 -14.13 1.31 -14.82
C THR A 123 -14.05 -0.19 -15.03
N ARG A 124 -13.49 -0.63 -16.16
CA ARG A 124 -13.33 -2.04 -16.51
C ARG A 124 -12.42 -2.79 -15.52
N LEU A 125 -11.23 -2.24 -15.27
CA LEU A 125 -10.26 -2.79 -14.31
C LEU A 125 -10.84 -2.85 -12.89
N THR A 126 -11.40 -1.73 -12.40
CA THR A 126 -11.97 -1.64 -11.06
C THR A 126 -13.09 -2.65 -10.85
N ARG A 127 -14.02 -2.77 -11.81
CA ARG A 127 -15.14 -3.73 -11.71
C ARG A 127 -14.67 -5.18 -11.79
N ALA A 128 -13.69 -5.48 -12.65
CA ALA A 128 -13.12 -6.83 -12.74
C ALA A 128 -12.44 -7.25 -11.44
N ALA A 129 -11.62 -6.38 -10.84
CA ALA A 129 -11.02 -6.63 -9.54
C ALA A 129 -12.08 -6.83 -8.45
N ALA A 130 -13.08 -5.94 -8.40
CA ALA A 130 -14.14 -5.98 -7.40
C ALA A 130 -14.99 -7.25 -7.47
N ALA A 131 -15.29 -7.74 -8.67
CA ALA A 131 -16.06 -8.96 -8.91
C ALA A 131 -15.41 -10.24 -8.35
N THR A 132 -14.11 -10.21 -8.03
CA THR A 132 -13.40 -11.33 -7.40
C THR A 132 -13.79 -11.56 -5.93
N GLY A 133 -14.44 -10.59 -5.29
CA GLY A 133 -14.78 -10.64 -3.86
C GLY A 133 -13.60 -10.46 -2.90
N LYS A 134 -12.37 -10.24 -3.41
CA LYS A 134 -11.20 -9.90 -2.61
C LYS A 134 -11.28 -8.48 -2.07
N ALA A 135 -10.48 -8.19 -1.05
CA ALA A 135 -10.32 -6.82 -0.61
C ALA A 135 -9.64 -6.00 -1.71
N ILE A 136 -10.15 -4.79 -1.97
CA ILE A 136 -9.64 -3.90 -3.02
C ILE A 136 -8.94 -2.73 -2.36
N ASN A 137 -7.64 -2.60 -2.58
CA ASN A 137 -6.89 -1.41 -2.18
C ASN A 137 -6.81 -0.42 -3.34
N VAL A 138 -7.46 0.73 -3.23
CA VAL A 138 -7.45 1.76 -4.28
C VAL A 138 -6.38 2.79 -3.96
N LYS A 139 -5.31 2.86 -4.75
CA LYS A 139 -4.36 3.97 -4.65
C LYS A 139 -4.96 5.23 -5.26
N LYS A 140 -5.04 6.32 -4.48
CA LYS A 140 -5.48 7.61 -4.99
C LYS A 140 -4.55 8.09 -6.10
N GLY A 141 -5.11 8.43 -7.26
CA GLY A 141 -4.37 9.11 -8.32
C GLY A 141 -3.78 10.42 -7.81
N GLN A 142 -2.52 10.72 -8.13
CA GLN A 142 -1.88 11.98 -7.73
C GLN A 142 -2.56 13.24 -8.32
N PHE A 143 -3.47 13.04 -9.28
CA PHE A 143 -4.27 14.06 -9.95
C PHE A 143 -5.71 14.15 -9.42
N LEU A 144 -6.09 13.31 -8.45
CA LEU A 144 -7.45 13.27 -7.91
C LEU A 144 -7.55 13.97 -6.56
N HIS A 145 -8.65 14.71 -6.40
CA HIS A 145 -9.11 15.17 -5.10
C HIS A 145 -9.57 13.96 -4.26
N PRO A 146 -9.31 13.92 -2.93
CA PRO A 146 -9.71 12.79 -2.08
C PRO A 146 -11.22 12.46 -2.12
N GLU A 147 -12.10 13.46 -2.21
CA GLU A 147 -13.56 13.21 -2.33
C GLU A 147 -13.96 12.51 -3.63
N ASP A 148 -13.18 12.68 -4.71
CA ASP A 148 -13.54 12.11 -6.02
C ASP A 148 -13.32 10.60 -6.06
N LEU A 149 -12.61 10.03 -5.08
CA LEU A 149 -12.57 8.58 -4.90
C LEU A 149 -13.95 7.97 -4.65
N LYS A 150 -14.96 8.76 -4.24
CA LYS A 150 -16.37 8.31 -4.18
C LYS A 150 -16.84 7.66 -5.48
N HIS A 151 -16.31 8.10 -6.63
CA HIS A 151 -16.66 7.53 -7.94
C HIS A 151 -16.03 6.15 -8.16
N VAL A 152 -14.84 5.91 -7.63
CA VAL A 152 -14.18 4.60 -7.68
C VAL A 152 -14.83 3.64 -6.69
N VAL A 153 -15.10 4.12 -5.47
CA VAL A 153 -15.83 3.40 -4.44
C VAL A 153 -17.18 2.89 -4.96
N ARG A 154 -18.00 3.77 -5.56
CA ARG A 154 -19.30 3.36 -6.12
C ARG A 154 -19.18 2.26 -7.18
N LYS A 155 -18.17 2.32 -8.07
CA LYS A 155 -17.93 1.27 -9.08
C LYS A 155 -17.65 -0.09 -8.44
N ILE A 156 -16.98 -0.11 -7.28
CA ILE A 156 -16.70 -1.34 -6.53
C ILE A 156 -17.98 -1.81 -5.82
N GLU A 157 -18.67 -0.91 -5.12
CA GLU A 157 -19.92 -1.21 -4.40
C GLU A 157 -21.03 -1.74 -5.31
N GLU A 158 -21.15 -1.22 -6.54
CA GLU A 158 -22.11 -1.68 -7.55
C GLU A 158 -21.89 -3.15 -7.98
N THR A 159 -20.72 -3.73 -7.69
CA THR A 159 -20.47 -5.18 -7.88
C THR A 159 -20.89 -6.03 -6.67
N GLY A 160 -21.34 -5.39 -5.58
CA GLY A 160 -21.64 -6.03 -4.30
C GLY A 160 -20.44 -6.14 -3.36
N ASN A 161 -19.24 -5.74 -3.78
CA ASN A 161 -18.05 -5.78 -2.95
C ASN A 161 -17.91 -4.50 -2.10
N LYS A 162 -17.84 -4.67 -0.78
CA LYS A 162 -17.62 -3.58 0.21
C LYS A 162 -16.33 -3.76 1.00
N ARG A 163 -15.40 -4.59 0.52
CA ARG A 163 -14.09 -4.80 1.15
C ARG A 163 -13.08 -3.83 0.56
N ILE A 164 -13.20 -2.54 0.87
CA ILE A 164 -12.42 -1.48 0.21
C ILE A 164 -11.45 -0.83 1.19
N LEU A 165 -10.21 -0.64 0.77
CA LEU A 165 -9.22 0.22 1.40
C LEU A 165 -8.90 1.38 0.46
N LEU A 166 -8.68 2.59 1.00
CA LEU A 166 -8.29 3.76 0.22
C LEU A 166 -6.89 4.19 0.61
N THR A 167 -5.95 4.26 -0.35
CA THR A 167 -4.56 4.61 -0.07
C THR A 167 -4.24 6.05 -0.52
N GLU A 168 -3.92 6.92 0.44
CA GLU A 168 -3.24 8.20 0.20
C GLU A 168 -1.79 7.95 -0.19
N ARG A 169 -1.28 8.70 -1.17
CA ARG A 169 0.08 8.55 -1.69
C ARG A 169 0.68 9.85 -2.25
N GLY A 170 0.08 10.99 -1.89
CA GLY A 170 0.44 12.33 -2.36
C GLY A 170 -0.38 12.80 -3.56
N SER A 171 -0.49 14.12 -3.70
CA SER A 171 -1.09 14.84 -4.82
C SER A 171 -0.03 15.70 -5.52
N CYS A 172 -0.15 15.89 -6.83
CA CYS A 172 0.78 16.71 -7.61
C CYS A 172 0.88 18.13 -7.05
N PHE A 173 2.11 18.57 -6.77
CA PHE A 173 2.41 19.92 -6.33
C PHE A 173 3.40 20.58 -7.30
N GLY A 174 2.85 21.18 -8.36
CA GLY A 174 3.67 21.64 -9.48
C GLY A 174 4.27 20.47 -10.25
N TYR A 175 5.48 20.66 -10.79
CA TYR A 175 6.16 19.63 -11.57
C TYR A 175 7.09 18.78 -10.70
N ARG A 176 7.06 17.46 -10.94
CA ARG A 176 7.98 16.46 -10.35
C ARG A 176 7.85 16.22 -8.85
N ASP A 177 6.94 16.91 -8.16
CA ASP A 177 6.81 16.84 -6.71
C ASP A 177 5.39 16.46 -6.27
N LEU A 178 5.31 15.89 -5.07
CA LEU A 178 4.06 15.51 -4.42
C LEU A 178 3.98 16.14 -3.02
N VAL A 179 2.77 16.58 -2.66
CA VAL A 179 2.43 16.97 -1.30
C VAL A 179 1.37 16.02 -0.74
N VAL A 180 1.51 15.64 0.53
CA VAL A 180 0.47 14.89 1.25
C VAL A 180 -0.37 15.88 2.06
N ASP A 181 -1.58 16.15 1.59
CA ASP A 181 -2.57 16.90 2.37
C ASP A 181 -3.17 15.97 3.42
N MET A 182 -2.82 16.15 4.70
CA MET A 182 -3.29 15.30 5.79
C MET A 182 -4.81 15.35 5.98
N ARG A 183 -5.50 16.39 5.48
CA ARG A 183 -6.98 16.44 5.46
C ARG A 183 -7.58 15.37 4.55
N SER A 184 -6.81 14.84 3.60
CA SER A 184 -7.25 13.78 2.71
C SER A 184 -7.61 12.50 3.46
N ILE A 185 -6.98 12.25 4.62
CA ILE A 185 -7.26 11.06 5.44
C ILE A 185 -8.71 11.07 5.95
N PRO A 186 -9.15 12.06 6.75
CA PRO A 186 -10.54 12.09 7.22
C PRO A 186 -11.56 12.27 6.08
N ILE A 187 -11.19 12.99 5.00
CA ILE A 187 -12.05 13.12 3.82
C ILE A 187 -12.31 11.75 3.18
N MET A 188 -11.27 10.94 2.96
CA MET A 188 -11.43 9.60 2.39
C MET A 188 -12.12 8.63 3.37
N GLN A 189 -11.86 8.73 4.69
CA GLN A 189 -12.58 7.94 5.69
C GLN A 189 -14.08 8.22 5.69
N SER A 190 -14.48 9.47 5.40
CA SER A 190 -15.89 9.86 5.26
C SER A 190 -16.61 9.17 4.09
N LEU A 191 -15.87 8.52 3.19
CA LEU A 191 -16.43 7.65 2.15
C LEU A 191 -16.85 6.26 2.68
N GLY A 192 -16.65 6.01 3.98
CA GLY A 192 -17.11 4.79 4.68
C GLY A 192 -16.09 3.66 4.74
N TYR A 193 -14.82 3.92 4.43
CA TYR A 193 -13.77 2.90 4.30
C TYR A 193 -12.45 3.27 4.98
N PRO A 194 -11.67 2.28 5.48
CA PRO A 194 -10.37 2.53 6.09
C PRO A 194 -9.38 3.16 5.12
N VAL A 195 -8.53 4.03 5.66
CA VAL A 195 -7.52 4.76 4.90
C VAL A 195 -6.12 4.27 5.25
N VAL A 196 -5.37 3.95 4.20
CA VAL A 196 -3.94 3.63 4.23
C VAL A 196 -3.15 4.87 3.83
N LEU A 197 -2.02 5.14 4.49
CA LEU A 197 -1.04 6.11 3.99
C LEU A 197 0.18 5.38 3.41
N ASP A 198 0.56 5.74 2.19
CA ASP A 198 1.79 5.31 1.50
C ASP A 198 2.81 6.46 1.44
N PRO A 199 3.62 6.65 2.50
CA PRO A 199 4.66 7.67 2.50
C PRO A 199 5.80 7.31 1.54
N THR A 200 6.03 6.02 1.25
CA THR A 200 7.14 5.59 0.36
C THR A 200 6.96 6.06 -1.07
N HIS A 201 5.73 6.06 -1.58
CA HIS A 201 5.43 6.63 -2.88
C HIS A 201 5.23 8.14 -2.85
N ALA A 202 4.84 8.72 -1.71
CA ALA A 202 4.69 10.15 -1.54
C ALA A 202 6.03 10.90 -1.65
N VAL A 203 7.14 10.26 -1.30
CA VAL A 203 8.50 10.84 -1.40
C VAL A 203 9.17 10.59 -2.76
N ARG A 204 8.44 10.08 -3.77
CA ARG A 204 8.97 9.94 -5.14
C ARG A 204 9.10 11.30 -5.81
N VAL A 205 10.26 11.57 -6.38
CA VAL A 205 10.49 12.71 -7.29
C VAL A 205 10.29 12.22 -8.72
N TYR A 206 9.18 12.63 -9.33
CA TYR A 206 8.78 12.17 -10.65
C TYR A 206 9.66 12.75 -11.77
N GLY A 207 9.81 11.99 -12.86
CA GLY A 207 10.67 12.37 -13.97
C GLY A 207 12.17 12.13 -13.73
N LEU A 208 12.55 11.66 -12.54
CA LEU A 208 13.86 11.08 -12.26
C LEU A 208 13.72 9.56 -12.10
N PRO A 209 14.58 8.75 -12.74
CA PRO A 209 14.52 7.31 -12.61
C PRO A 209 14.82 6.91 -11.17
N SER A 210 14.26 5.79 -10.72
CA SER A 210 14.47 5.28 -9.36
C SER A 210 15.92 4.89 -9.06
N SER A 211 16.74 4.67 -10.10
CA SER A 211 18.17 4.41 -9.99
C SER A 211 19.00 5.68 -9.73
N ASP A 212 18.44 6.86 -9.95
CA ASP A 212 19.04 8.12 -9.53
C ASP A 212 18.71 8.33 -8.04
N PRO A 213 19.71 8.49 -7.15
CA PRO A 213 19.46 8.74 -5.72
C PRO A 213 18.57 9.97 -5.45
N ARG A 214 18.57 10.95 -6.37
CA ARG A 214 17.71 12.14 -6.28
C ARG A 214 16.26 11.85 -6.69
N GLY A 215 16.00 10.65 -7.22
CA GLY A 215 14.69 10.20 -7.61
C GLY A 215 13.73 10.08 -6.43
N GLY A 216 14.20 10.03 -5.19
CA GLY A 216 13.36 9.97 -4.00
C GLY A 216 13.89 10.82 -2.86
N ARG A 217 13.10 10.91 -1.79
CA ARG A 217 13.44 11.59 -0.54
C ARG A 217 13.08 10.73 0.69
N PRO A 218 13.67 9.53 0.85
CA PRO A 218 13.32 8.59 1.90
C PRO A 218 13.51 9.18 3.32
N GLU A 219 14.37 10.19 3.47
CA GLU A 219 14.55 10.95 4.71
C GLU A 219 13.25 11.59 5.24
N PHE A 220 12.24 11.81 4.40
CA PHE A 220 10.93 12.34 4.81
C PHE A 220 9.91 11.26 5.18
N VAL A 221 10.18 9.98 4.93
CA VAL A 221 9.27 8.87 5.31
C VAL A 221 8.92 8.90 6.80
N PRO A 222 9.87 9.09 7.75
CA PRO A 222 9.53 9.16 9.17
C PRO A 222 8.60 10.32 9.51
N ALA A 223 8.81 11.50 8.92
CA ALA A 223 7.99 12.67 9.18
C ALA A 223 6.56 12.49 8.64
N LEU A 224 6.42 12.04 7.39
CA LEU A 224 5.12 11.79 6.77
C LEU A 224 4.37 10.66 7.46
N SER A 225 5.05 9.59 7.88
CA SER A 225 4.42 8.49 8.61
C SER A 225 3.86 8.96 9.95
N ARG A 226 4.62 9.75 10.72
CA ARG A 226 4.13 10.31 11.99
C ARG A 226 2.91 11.21 11.76
N ALA A 227 2.98 12.10 10.78
CA ALA A 227 1.89 13.00 10.45
C ALA A 227 0.62 12.26 10.02
N GLY A 228 0.75 11.23 9.19
CA GLY A 228 -0.38 10.41 8.73
C GLY A 228 -1.05 9.62 9.85
N VAL A 229 -0.24 8.97 10.70
CA VAL A 229 -0.78 8.25 11.86
C VAL A 229 -1.44 9.24 12.81
N ALA A 230 -0.82 10.40 13.08
CA ALA A 230 -1.41 11.48 13.88
C ALA A 230 -2.73 12.02 13.30
N ALA A 231 -2.85 12.06 11.97
CA ALA A 231 -4.07 12.42 11.26
C ALA A 231 -5.13 11.29 11.20
N GLY A 232 -4.83 10.11 11.78
CA GLY A 232 -5.80 9.04 11.99
C GLY A 232 -5.83 7.97 10.90
N CYS A 233 -4.79 7.81 10.06
CA CYS A 233 -4.78 6.70 9.09
C CYS A 233 -4.84 5.32 9.80
N ASP A 234 -5.48 4.36 9.16
CA ASP A 234 -5.78 3.03 9.72
C ASP A 234 -4.67 2.01 9.43
N ALA A 235 -3.89 2.25 8.37
CA ALA A 235 -2.75 1.43 8.00
C ALA A 235 -1.64 2.26 7.35
N LEU A 236 -0.42 1.74 7.37
CA LEU A 236 0.73 2.26 6.63
C LEU A 236 1.13 1.30 5.52
N PHE A 237 1.46 1.85 4.36
CA PHE A 237 2.06 1.14 3.24
C PHE A 237 3.52 1.56 3.12
N ILE A 238 4.46 0.65 3.42
CA ILE A 238 5.89 0.92 3.38
C ILE A 238 6.57 -0.06 2.44
N GLU A 239 7.04 0.41 1.29
CA GLU A 239 8.02 -0.35 0.52
C GLU A 239 9.37 -0.37 1.24
N THR A 240 9.94 -1.56 1.40
CA THR A 240 11.20 -1.76 2.11
C THR A 240 12.06 -2.81 1.44
N HIS A 241 13.38 -2.60 1.51
CA HIS A 241 14.37 -3.48 0.92
C HIS A 241 15.52 -3.75 1.90
N PRO A 242 16.12 -4.96 1.91
CA PRO A 242 17.33 -5.23 2.69
C PRO A 242 18.51 -4.31 2.32
N ASN A 243 18.58 -3.90 1.05
CA ASN A 243 19.61 -2.98 0.54
C ASN A 243 19.01 -2.03 -0.51
N PRO A 244 18.33 -0.93 -0.13
CA PRO A 244 17.55 -0.10 -1.06
C PRO A 244 18.27 0.35 -2.34
N PRO A 245 19.56 0.73 -2.33
CA PRO A 245 20.31 1.07 -3.54
C PRO A 245 20.37 -0.03 -4.62
N GLU A 246 20.24 -1.30 -4.23
CA GLU A 246 20.27 -2.45 -5.15
C GLU A 246 18.88 -2.88 -5.63
N ALA A 247 17.81 -2.27 -5.11
CA ALA A 247 16.45 -2.67 -5.48
C ALA A 247 16.15 -2.42 -6.97
N LEU A 248 15.40 -3.33 -7.60
CA LEU A 248 15.15 -3.28 -9.05
C LEU A 248 14.05 -2.28 -9.47
N CYS A 249 13.32 -1.74 -8.49
CA CYS A 249 12.32 -0.68 -8.68
C CYS A 249 12.24 0.23 -7.45
N ASP A 250 12.01 1.53 -7.68
CA ASP A 250 11.85 2.56 -6.64
C ASP A 250 12.95 2.58 -5.56
N ALA A 251 14.17 2.13 -5.91
CA ALA A 251 15.36 2.07 -5.05
C ALA A 251 15.60 3.35 -4.23
N ALA A 252 15.47 4.52 -4.86
CA ALA A 252 15.65 5.81 -4.20
C ALA A 252 14.55 6.17 -3.16
N SER A 253 13.52 5.35 -2.94
CA SER A 253 12.41 5.67 -2.03
C SER A 253 12.02 4.55 -1.07
N GLN A 254 12.51 3.33 -1.29
CA GLN A 254 12.27 2.24 -0.35
C GLN A 254 12.99 2.50 0.99
N TRP A 255 12.30 2.20 2.08
CA TRP A 255 12.87 2.33 3.42
C TRP A 255 13.84 1.17 3.71
N PRO A 256 15.01 1.41 4.35
CA PRO A 256 15.91 0.33 4.74
C PRO A 256 15.25 -0.62 5.73
N LEU A 257 15.22 -1.92 5.41
CA LEU A 257 14.54 -2.94 6.22
C LEU A 257 15.08 -3.00 7.66
N ASN A 258 16.39 -2.84 7.83
CA ASN A 258 17.04 -2.82 9.14
C ASN A 258 16.66 -1.62 10.02
N GLN A 259 16.05 -0.57 9.44
CA GLN A 259 15.56 0.62 10.15
C GLN A 259 14.04 0.61 10.31
N LEU A 260 13.34 -0.41 9.80
CA LEU A 260 11.88 -0.45 9.82
C LEU A 260 11.33 -0.58 11.24
N GLU A 261 11.98 -1.37 12.10
CA GLU A 261 11.54 -1.53 13.50
C GLU A 261 11.54 -0.18 14.24
N ASP A 262 12.60 0.60 14.08
CA ASP A 262 12.74 1.91 14.75
C ASP A 262 11.81 2.97 14.15
N LEU A 263 11.47 2.86 12.86
CA LEU A 263 10.42 3.66 12.26
C LEU A 263 9.05 3.37 12.89
N LEU A 264 8.71 2.10 13.13
CA LEU A 264 7.37 1.68 13.57
C LEU A 264 7.08 1.94 15.06
N LYS A 265 8.09 1.81 15.94
CA LYS A 265 7.94 2.02 17.39
C LYS A 265 7.18 3.30 17.77
N PRO A 266 7.59 4.50 17.33
CA PRO A 266 6.85 5.73 17.66
C PRO A 266 5.47 5.78 17.00
N LEU A 267 5.28 5.17 15.83
CA LEU A 267 4.01 5.19 15.10
C LEU A 267 2.93 4.38 15.82
N ILE A 268 3.31 3.24 16.38
CA ILE A 268 2.41 2.42 17.22
C ILE A 268 1.99 3.21 18.47
N GLN A 269 2.91 3.94 19.10
CA GLN A 269 2.59 4.80 20.26
C GLN A 269 1.63 5.93 19.89
N ILE A 270 1.84 6.59 18.75
CA ILE A 270 0.92 7.63 18.24
C ILE A 270 -0.47 7.02 17.98
N ARG A 271 -0.55 5.86 17.32
CA ARG A 271 -1.84 5.19 17.11
C ARG A 271 -2.53 4.86 18.43
N GLN A 272 -1.80 4.32 19.40
CA GLN A 272 -2.37 3.99 20.71
C GLN A 272 -2.91 5.23 21.42
N LEU A 273 -2.19 6.36 21.33
CA LEU A 273 -2.66 7.63 21.88
C LEU A 273 -4.00 8.05 21.25
N ILE A 274 -4.12 7.97 19.93
CA ILE A 274 -5.37 8.31 19.21
C ILE A 274 -6.50 7.36 19.60
N LEU A 275 -6.24 6.05 19.69
CA LEU A 275 -7.26 5.07 20.09
C LEU A 275 -7.75 5.30 21.53
N ASN A 276 -6.90 5.84 22.41
CA ASN A 276 -7.26 6.15 23.80
C ASN A 276 -8.05 7.46 23.94
N HIS A 277 -8.07 8.32 22.92
CA HIS A 277 -8.68 9.64 22.96
C HIS A 277 -9.61 9.80 21.75
N GLU A 278 -10.91 9.57 21.95
CA GLU A 278 -11.91 9.90 20.94
C GLU A 278 -11.90 11.41 20.68
N PHE A 279 -11.39 11.81 19.52
CA PHE A 279 -11.58 13.16 19.03
C PHE A 279 -12.97 13.23 18.40
N SER A 280 -13.94 13.78 19.12
CA SER A 280 -15.21 14.16 18.54
C SER A 280 -14.97 15.30 17.54
N VAL A 281 -15.14 15.04 16.25
CA VAL A 281 -15.16 16.06 15.19
C VAL A 281 -16.53 16.07 14.53
#